data_AF-A0A1B7N035-F1
#
_entry.id   AF-A0A1B7N035-F1
#
_cell.length_a   1.000
_cell.length_b   1.000
_cell.length_c   1.000
_cell.angle_alpha   90.00
_cell.angle_beta   90.00
_cell.angle_gamma   90.00
#
_symmetry.space_group_name_H-M   'P 1'
#
loop_
_entity.id
_entity.type
_entity.pdbx_description
1 polymer ?
#
loop_
_entity_poly.entity_id
_entity_poly.type
_entity_poly.pdbx_seq_one_letter_code
_entity_poly.pdbx_strand_id
1 'polypeptide(L)'
;MNPVHSDGNDKSRCHIRYKGLYNIFSNAVKTAAATILPGEDVLRGITKTSKKWTLTYVDRDNGICMISDTLQGGFLGLKQIPDVEMIGAIYLSGDQQRWILEKAGDDYTISQVVNGEERFWYLASLGDTIKTSSSEDKQTWVFEPTY
;
A
#
# COMPACT_ATOMS: atom_id res chain seq x y z
N MET A 1 22.98 3.02 -44.49
CA MET A 1 23.27 2.33 -43.20
C MET A 1 22.70 3.17 -42.08
N ASN A 2 22.26 2.48 -41.04
CA ASN A 2 21.16 2.82 -40.14
C ASN A 2 21.36 4.05 -39.23
N PRO A 3 20.24 4.61 -38.72
CA PRO A 3 20.24 5.78 -37.85
C PRO A 3 20.47 5.43 -36.37
N VAL A 4 20.86 6.46 -35.64
CA VAL A 4 21.06 6.63 -34.20
C VAL A 4 20.17 5.71 -33.34
N HIS A 5 20.80 4.85 -32.54
CA HIS A 5 20.14 4.25 -31.36
C HIS A 5 20.02 5.32 -30.29
N SER A 6 18.82 5.88 -30.18
CA SER A 6 18.35 6.49 -28.94
C SER A 6 18.12 5.36 -27.96
N ASP A 7 18.96 5.24 -26.94
CA ASP A 7 18.69 4.41 -25.77
C ASP A 7 17.43 4.95 -25.10
N GLY A 8 16.31 4.33 -25.44
CA GLY A 8 15.05 4.47 -24.73
C GLY A 8 15.27 4.00 -23.31
N ASN A 9 15.30 4.97 -22.39
CA ASN A 9 15.14 4.72 -20.97
C ASN A 9 13.72 4.18 -20.75
N ASP A 10 13.54 2.88 -21.02
CA ASP A 10 12.33 2.13 -20.74
C ASP A 10 12.25 1.96 -19.22
N LYS A 11 11.84 3.04 -18.56
CA LYS A 11 11.18 2.97 -17.27
C LYS A 11 9.87 2.23 -17.52
N SER A 12 9.95 0.91 -17.52
CA SER A 12 8.80 0.01 -17.47
C SER A 12 8.13 0.17 -16.09
N ARG A 13 7.58 1.36 -15.85
CA ARG A 13 6.83 1.70 -14.66
C ARG A 13 5.57 0.86 -14.68
N CYS A 14 5.58 -0.05 -13.73
CA CYS A 14 4.57 -1.04 -13.53
C CYS A 14 3.21 -0.44 -13.24
N HIS A 15 2.17 -1.12 -13.71
CA HIS A 15 0.83 -0.84 -13.26
C HIS A 15 0.22 -2.14 -12.75
N ILE A 16 -0.34 -2.12 -11.53
CA ILE A 16 -1.50 -2.95 -11.25
C ILE A 16 -2.48 -2.60 -12.36
N ARG A 17 -2.79 -3.57 -13.23
CA ARG A 17 -3.26 -3.27 -14.58
C ARG A 17 -4.59 -2.51 -14.60
N TYR A 18 -5.35 -2.50 -13.50
CA TYR A 18 -6.65 -1.86 -13.40
C TYR A 18 -6.90 -1.26 -12.01
N LYS A 19 -7.69 -0.19 -11.95
CA LYS A 19 -8.50 0.09 -10.76
C LYS A 19 -9.33 -1.15 -10.44
N GLY A 20 -9.56 -1.47 -9.17
CA GLY A 20 -10.29 -2.70 -8.88
C GLY A 20 -10.30 -3.10 -7.42
N LEU A 21 -10.88 -4.28 -7.19
CA LEU A 21 -10.97 -4.90 -5.88
C LEU A 21 -9.80 -5.87 -5.71
N TYR A 22 -9.09 -5.74 -4.60
CA TYR A 22 -7.89 -6.52 -4.31
C TYR A 22 -7.92 -7.07 -2.89
N ASN A 23 -7.41 -8.28 -2.71
CA ASN A 23 -6.80 -8.66 -1.43
C ASN A 23 -5.36 -8.16 -1.43
N ILE A 24 -4.86 -7.72 -0.29
CA ILE A 24 -3.48 -7.23 -0.13
C ILE A 24 -2.78 -8.15 0.88
N PHE A 25 -1.70 -8.80 0.49
CA PHE A 25 -0.97 -9.76 1.34
C PHE A 25 0.48 -9.33 1.55
N SER A 26 1.01 -9.62 2.74
CA SER A 26 2.42 -9.38 3.04
C SER A 26 3.31 -10.50 2.50
N ASN A 27 4.44 -10.16 1.90
CA ASN A 27 5.50 -11.13 1.60
C ASN A 27 6.44 -11.37 2.79
N ALA A 28 6.60 -10.38 3.66
CA ALA A 28 7.41 -10.51 4.87
C ALA A 28 6.76 -11.48 5.87
N VAL A 29 5.43 -11.35 6.04
CA VAL A 29 4.61 -12.28 6.83
C VAL A 29 3.65 -13.01 5.90
N LYS A 30 4.12 -14.10 5.26
CA LYS A 30 3.44 -14.79 4.15
C LYS A 30 2.00 -15.27 4.43
N THR A 31 1.63 -15.41 5.69
CA THR A 31 0.29 -15.82 6.13
C THR A 31 -0.63 -14.63 6.43
N ALA A 32 -0.17 -13.39 6.27
CA ALA A 32 -0.93 -12.20 6.61
C ALA A 32 -1.61 -11.53 5.40
N ALA A 33 -2.86 -11.13 5.59
CA ALA A 33 -3.61 -10.19 4.77
C ALA A 33 -3.75 -8.86 5.53
N ALA A 34 -3.72 -7.75 4.79
CA ALA A 34 -4.06 -6.44 5.34
C ALA A 34 -5.57 -6.38 5.59
N THR A 35 -5.97 -6.31 6.85
CA THR A 35 -7.37 -6.43 7.27
C THR A 35 -7.68 -5.48 8.42
N ILE A 36 -8.90 -4.96 8.46
CA ILE A 36 -9.47 -4.28 9.62
C ILE A 36 -10.48 -5.22 10.26
N LEU A 37 -10.32 -5.46 11.56
CA LEU A 37 -11.20 -6.33 12.33
C LEU A 37 -12.55 -5.63 12.62
N PRO A 38 -13.64 -6.39 12.84
CA PRO A 38 -14.93 -5.80 13.19
C PRO A 38 -14.84 -4.91 14.44
N GLY A 39 -15.33 -3.67 14.34
CA GLY A 39 -15.30 -2.70 15.44
C GLY A 39 -13.97 -1.97 15.63
N GLU A 40 -12.98 -2.23 14.79
CA GLU A 40 -11.69 -1.52 14.79
C GLU A 40 -11.59 -0.55 13.60
N ASP A 41 -10.70 0.43 13.72
CA ASP A 41 -10.31 1.35 12.65
C ASP A 41 -8.86 1.14 12.19
N VAL A 42 -8.11 0.23 12.82
CA VAL A 42 -6.68 0.02 12.57
C VAL A 42 -6.43 -1.16 11.62
N LEU A 43 -5.52 -0.95 10.67
CA LEU A 43 -5.11 -1.98 9.71
C LEU A 43 -4.11 -2.94 10.37
N ARG A 44 -4.38 -4.24 10.28
CA ARG A 44 -3.56 -5.31 10.85
C ARG A 44 -3.18 -6.35 9.81
N GLY A 45 -2.10 -7.07 10.08
CA GLY A 45 -1.75 -8.29 9.37
C GLY A 45 -2.42 -9.51 9.97
N ILE A 46 -3.60 -9.90 9.50
CA ILE A 46 -4.36 -11.04 10.04
C ILE A 46 -4.18 -12.26 9.14
N THR A 47 -4.31 -13.48 9.69
CA THR A 47 -4.27 -14.72 8.90
C THR A 47 -5.12 -14.57 7.64
N LYS A 48 -4.57 -14.95 6.49
CA LYS A 48 -5.16 -14.76 5.15
C LYS A 48 -6.65 -15.08 5.15
N THR A 49 -7.42 -14.01 5.26
CA THR A 49 -8.88 -13.97 5.13
C THR A 49 -9.17 -13.02 3.98
N SER A 50 -10.22 -13.31 3.22
CA SER A 50 -10.58 -12.47 2.09
C SER A 50 -11.08 -11.11 2.61
N LYS A 51 -10.27 -10.06 2.44
CA LYS A 51 -10.67 -8.67 2.67
C LYS A 51 -10.46 -7.89 1.38
N LYS A 52 -11.56 -7.38 0.83
CA LYS A 52 -11.56 -6.63 -0.42
C LYS A 52 -11.28 -5.15 -0.17
N TRP A 53 -10.21 -4.65 -0.77
CA TRP A 53 -9.85 -3.25 -0.82
C TRP A 53 -10.10 -2.71 -2.23
N THR A 54 -10.66 -1.51 -2.33
CA THR A 54 -10.78 -0.82 -3.60
C THR A 54 -9.53 0.03 -3.82
N LEU A 55 -8.81 -0.25 -4.91
CA LEU A 55 -7.67 0.55 -5.38
C LEU A 55 -8.13 1.53 -6.46
N THR A 56 -7.94 2.83 -6.22
CA THR A 56 -8.26 3.90 -7.17
C THR A 56 -7.04 4.75 -7.46
N TYR A 57 -6.60 4.80 -8.72
CA TYR A 57 -5.48 5.66 -9.12
C TYR A 57 -5.88 7.14 -9.17
N VAL A 58 -5.04 7.98 -8.59
CA VAL A 58 -5.05 9.45 -8.73
C VAL A 58 -4.10 9.85 -9.86
N ASP A 59 -2.90 9.28 -9.88
CA ASP A 59 -1.92 9.42 -10.95
C ASP A 59 -1.31 8.04 -11.20
N ARG A 60 -1.73 7.42 -12.29
CA ARG A 60 -1.34 6.06 -12.63
C ARG A 60 0.14 5.95 -12.99
N ASP A 61 0.67 6.91 -13.74
CA ASP A 61 2.02 6.88 -14.29
C ASP A 61 3.10 7.04 -13.21
N ASN A 62 2.70 7.63 -12.07
CA ASN A 62 3.52 7.76 -10.87
C ASN A 62 3.10 6.81 -9.73
N GLY A 63 2.19 5.87 -9.99
CA GLY A 63 1.76 4.87 -9.00
C GLY A 63 0.96 5.45 -7.82
N ILE A 64 0.45 6.67 -7.94
CA ILE A 64 -0.26 7.36 -6.86
C ILE A 64 -1.72 6.90 -6.85
N CYS A 65 -2.14 6.32 -5.74
CA CYS A 65 -3.47 5.77 -5.55
C CYS A 65 -4.08 6.10 -4.19
N MET A 66 -5.37 5.81 -4.06
CA MET A 66 -6.08 5.70 -2.80
C MET A 66 -6.51 4.23 -2.62
N ILE A 67 -6.49 3.76 -1.37
CA ILE A 67 -6.96 2.42 -1.00
C ILE A 67 -8.12 2.60 -0.02
N SER A 68 -9.30 2.05 -0.33
CA SER A 68 -10.51 2.23 0.48
C SER A 68 -11.16 0.91 0.87
N ASP A 69 -11.83 0.89 2.02
CA ASP A 69 -12.65 -0.26 2.43
C ASP A 69 -13.86 -0.35 1.49
N THR A 70 -14.01 -1.50 0.82
CA THR A 70 -15.09 -1.72 -0.15
C THR A 70 -16.47 -1.74 0.50
N LEU A 71 -16.58 -2.18 1.76
CA LEU A 71 -17.87 -2.37 2.44
C LEU A 71 -18.28 -1.15 3.26
N GLN A 72 -17.33 -0.58 4.00
CA GLN A 72 -17.61 0.50 4.95
C GLN A 72 -17.37 1.90 4.35
N GLY A 73 -16.72 1.98 3.19
CA GLY A 73 -16.16 3.24 2.70
C GLY A 73 -14.98 3.69 3.56
N GLY A 74 -14.52 4.92 3.35
CA GLY A 74 -13.31 5.43 4.01
C GLY A 74 -12.02 4.93 3.38
N PHE A 75 -10.94 5.64 3.64
CA PHE A 75 -9.64 5.47 2.98
C PHE A 75 -8.57 5.11 4.00
N LEU A 76 -7.72 4.15 3.64
CA LEU A 76 -6.53 3.85 4.41
C LEU A 76 -5.61 5.06 4.43
N GLY A 77 -5.20 5.47 5.62
CA GLY A 77 -4.39 6.65 5.84
C GLY A 77 -3.73 6.64 7.20
N LEU A 78 -2.78 7.55 7.40
CA LEU A 78 -2.17 7.79 8.68
C LEU A 78 -3.09 8.69 9.51
N LYS A 79 -3.35 8.31 10.77
CA LYS A 79 -4.06 9.19 11.70
C LYS A 79 -3.08 10.27 12.15
N GLN A 80 -3.35 11.53 11.82
CA GLN A 80 -2.60 12.64 12.38
C GLN A 80 -3.03 12.81 13.85
N ILE A 81 -2.22 12.30 14.76
CA ILE A 81 -2.36 12.60 16.19
C ILE A 81 -1.25 13.62 16.51
N PRO A 82 -1.58 14.88 16.84
CA PRO A 82 -0.57 15.82 17.31
C PRO A 82 0.11 15.27 18.57
N ASP A 83 1.43 15.45 18.65
CA ASP A 83 2.31 15.12 19.80
C ASP A 83 2.65 13.65 20.06
N VAL A 84 2.25 12.71 19.19
CA VAL A 84 2.78 11.33 19.24
C VAL A 84 3.84 11.18 18.16
N GLU A 85 5.04 10.79 18.56
CA GLU A 85 6.10 10.32 17.64
C GLU A 85 5.44 9.34 16.68
N MET A 86 5.25 9.71 15.41
CA MET A 86 4.39 8.97 14.47
C MET A 86 4.93 7.55 14.25
N ILE A 87 4.56 6.62 15.13
CA ILE A 87 4.53 5.20 14.84
C ILE A 87 3.36 5.10 13.86
N GLY A 88 3.63 5.28 12.57
CA GLY A 88 2.64 5.57 11.54
C GLY A 88 1.70 4.41 11.25
N ALA A 89 0.95 3.96 12.25
CA ALA A 89 -0.11 3.00 12.12
C ALA A 89 -1.11 3.49 11.07
N ILE A 90 -1.56 2.55 10.25
CA ILE A 90 -2.48 2.82 9.17
C ILE A 90 -3.89 2.55 9.68
N TYR A 91 -4.79 3.50 9.46
CA TYR A 91 -6.17 3.45 9.91
C TYR A 91 -7.12 3.63 8.73
N LEU A 92 -8.37 3.18 8.89
CA LEU A 92 -9.47 3.63 8.07
C LEU A 92 -9.83 5.05 8.49
N SER A 93 -9.38 6.01 7.71
CA SER A 93 -9.70 7.42 7.88
C SER A 93 -10.87 7.83 6.99
N GLY A 94 -11.57 8.90 7.37
CA GLY A 94 -12.54 9.54 6.48
C GLY A 94 -11.88 10.35 5.35
N ASP A 95 -10.61 10.72 5.55
CA ASP A 95 -9.88 11.60 4.63
C ASP A 95 -9.20 10.81 3.50
N GLN A 96 -9.26 11.36 2.30
CA GLN A 96 -8.56 10.79 1.15
C GLN A 96 -7.05 10.99 1.31
N GLN A 97 -6.35 9.90 1.60
CA GLN A 97 -4.89 9.87 1.62
C GLN A 97 -4.32 9.12 0.43
N ARG A 98 -3.18 9.62 -0.05
CA ARG A 98 -2.48 9.10 -1.23
C ARG A 98 -1.35 8.18 -0.81
N TRP A 99 -1.27 7.03 -1.48
CA TRP A 99 -0.19 6.06 -1.39
C TRP A 99 0.53 5.99 -2.73
N ILE A 100 1.84 5.75 -2.68
CA ILE A 100 2.70 5.49 -3.82
C ILE A 100 2.89 3.98 -3.89
N LEU A 101 2.54 3.39 -5.03
CA LEU A 101 2.82 2.00 -5.36
C LEU A 101 4.00 1.94 -6.33
N GLU A 102 5.11 1.36 -5.89
CA GLU A 102 6.28 1.11 -6.72
C GLU A 102 6.46 -0.41 -6.89
N LYS A 103 6.74 -0.86 -8.12
CA LYS A 103 6.93 -2.29 -8.39
C LYS A 103 8.29 -2.76 -7.91
N ALA A 104 8.30 -3.89 -7.24
CA ALA A 104 9.49 -4.60 -6.81
C ALA A 104 9.34 -6.09 -7.18
N GLY A 105 9.92 -6.48 -8.33
CA GLY A 105 9.72 -7.83 -8.88
C GLY A 105 8.28 -8.01 -9.37
N ASP A 106 7.58 -9.04 -8.91
CA ASP A 106 6.15 -9.26 -9.21
C ASP A 106 5.20 -8.54 -8.23
N ASP A 107 5.76 -7.92 -7.20
CA ASP A 107 5.05 -7.34 -6.07
C ASP A 107 5.20 -5.81 -6.03
N TYR A 108 4.67 -5.18 -4.98
CA TYR A 108 4.67 -3.74 -4.82
C TYR A 108 5.14 -3.33 -3.44
N THR A 109 5.95 -2.28 -3.35
CA THR A 109 6.05 -1.50 -2.12
C THR A 109 4.86 -0.55 -2.04
N ILE A 110 4.47 -0.18 -0.81
CA ILE A 110 3.41 0.78 -0.55
C ILE A 110 4.00 1.85 0.37
N SER A 111 4.03 3.10 -0.07
CA SER A 111 4.66 4.18 0.69
C SER A 111 3.88 5.49 0.65
N GLN A 112 4.23 6.40 1.56
CA GLN A 112 3.75 7.77 1.57
C GLN A 112 4.89 8.70 2.01
N VAL A 113 4.94 9.90 1.45
CA VAL A 113 5.88 10.94 1.89
C VAL A 113 5.24 11.73 3.04
N VAL A 114 5.88 11.71 4.21
CA VAL A 114 5.46 12.42 5.41
C VAL A 114 6.60 13.32 5.86
N ASN A 115 6.35 14.63 5.97
CA ASN A 115 7.37 15.61 6.35
C ASN A 115 8.67 15.55 5.51
N GLY A 116 8.55 15.23 4.22
CA GLY A 116 9.68 15.11 3.30
C GLY A 116 10.41 13.76 3.34
N GLU A 117 9.98 12.84 4.19
CA GLU A 117 10.54 11.49 4.32
C GLU A 117 9.58 10.45 3.75
N GLU A 118 10.07 9.56 2.88
CA GLU A 118 9.28 8.44 2.39
C GLU A 118 9.23 7.32 3.44
N ARG A 119 8.02 6.85 3.75
CA ARG A 119 7.79 5.79 4.73
C ARG A 119 6.99 4.66 4.11
N PHE A 120 7.44 3.43 4.30
CA PHE A 120 6.91 2.22 3.67
C PHE A 120 6.03 1.43 4.64
N TRP A 121 4.97 0.81 4.12
CA TRP A 121 4.18 -0.16 4.87
C TRP A 121 5.07 -1.29 5.38
N TYR A 122 4.88 -1.61 6.65
CA TYR A 122 5.66 -2.57 7.39
C TYR A 122 4.76 -3.35 8.36
N LEU A 123 4.97 -4.65 8.39
CA LEU A 123 4.35 -5.58 9.34
C LEU A 123 5.44 -6.38 10.03
N ALA A 124 5.51 -6.30 11.36
CA ALA A 124 6.51 -7.02 12.16
C ALA A 124 6.15 -8.51 12.29
N SER A 125 4.92 -8.82 12.67
CA SER A 125 4.43 -10.18 12.90
C SER A 125 2.93 -10.32 12.63
N LEU A 126 2.46 -11.55 12.54
CA LEU A 126 1.03 -11.84 12.40
C LEU A 126 0.25 -11.34 13.62
N GLY A 127 -0.85 -10.63 13.40
CA GLY A 127 -1.68 -9.99 14.43
C GLY A 127 -1.31 -8.52 14.69
N ASP A 128 -0.10 -8.11 14.32
CA ASP A 128 0.35 -6.75 14.54
C ASP A 128 -0.35 -5.74 13.63
N THR A 129 -0.35 -4.50 14.09
CA THR A 129 -0.74 -3.34 13.30
C THR A 129 0.25 -3.14 12.14
N ILE A 130 -0.27 -2.93 10.94
CA ILE A 130 0.54 -2.46 9.81
C ILE A 130 0.80 -0.97 10.04
N LYS A 131 2.08 -0.59 10.00
CA LYS A 131 2.56 0.77 10.21
C LYS A 131 3.43 1.21 9.04
N THR A 132 3.73 2.50 8.96
CA THR A 132 4.77 3.00 8.07
C THR A 132 6.09 3.12 8.81
N SER A 133 7.20 2.78 8.14
CA SER A 133 8.56 2.95 8.65
C SER A 133 9.49 3.48 7.57
N SER A 134 10.46 4.31 7.95
CA SER A 134 11.59 4.74 7.10
C SER A 134 12.91 4.05 7.43
N SER A 135 13.01 3.39 8.59
CA SER A 135 14.24 2.77 9.09
C SER A 135 14.30 1.25 8.87
N GLU A 136 13.19 0.63 8.50
CA GLU A 136 13.08 -0.81 8.30
C GLU A 136 13.25 -1.17 6.82
N ASP A 137 13.60 -2.43 6.55
CA ASP A 137 13.68 -2.94 5.18
C ASP A 137 12.34 -2.77 4.44
N LYS A 138 12.43 -2.35 3.17
CA LYS A 138 11.25 -2.17 2.31
C LYS A 138 10.54 -3.50 2.12
N GLN A 139 9.36 -3.64 2.72
CA GLN A 139 8.51 -4.81 2.54
C GLN A 139 7.71 -4.70 1.24
N THR A 140 7.49 -5.84 0.58
CA THR A 140 6.63 -5.95 -0.59
C THR A 140 5.31 -6.62 -0.26
N TRP A 141 4.31 -6.27 -1.07
CA TRP A 141 2.92 -6.63 -0.89
C TRP A 141 2.34 -7.15 -2.21
N VAL A 142 1.64 -8.28 -2.11
CA VAL A 142 0.94 -8.91 -3.22
C VAL A 142 -0.45 -8.31 -3.33
N PHE A 143 -0.82 -7.83 -4.51
CA PHE A 143 -2.18 -7.39 -4.83
C PHE A 143 -2.88 -8.47 -5.66
N GLU A 144 -3.72 -9.27 -5.02
CA GLU A 144 -4.48 -10.32 -5.71
C GLU A 144 -5.86 -9.78 -6.12
N PRO A 145 -6.19 -9.71 -7.43
CA PRO A 145 -7.50 -9.25 -7.89
C PRO A 145 -8.62 -10.13 -7.35
N THR A 146 -9.70 -9.52 -6.87
CA THR A 146 -10.92 -10.24 -6.52
C THR A 146 -11.95 -10.01 -7.61
N TYR A 147 -12.22 -11.06 -8.39
CA TYR A 147 -13.31 -11.10 -9.36
C TYR A 147 -14.69 -11.11 -8.66
#